data_AF-A0A6J4UZV1-F1
#
_entry.id   AF-A0A6J4UZV1-F1
#
_cell.length_a   1.000
_cell.length_b   1.000
_cell.length_c   1.000
_cell.angle_alpha   90.00
_cell.angle_beta   90.00
_cell.angle_gamma   90.00
#
_symmetry.space_group_name_H-M   'P 1'
#
loop_
_entity.id
_entity.type
_entity.pdbx_description
1 polymer ?
#
loop_
_entity_poly.entity_id
_entity_poly.type
_entity_poly.pdbx_seq_one_letter_code
_entity_poly.pdbx_strand_id
1 'polypeptide(L)' 'MGVRDDIAAYNYATFEGTDDFLAFRGALPVGSAAPDVAATVADTGEPVRLSDYWRDRDLLVEFGSLT' A
#
# COMPACT_ATOMS: atom_id res chain seq x y z
N MET A 1 10.56 -20.43 25.49
CA MET A 1 9.09 -20.32 25.58
C MET A 1 8.77 -18.84 25.45
N GLY A 2 8.28 -18.30 24.34
CA GLY A 2 8.07 -18.81 23.00
C GLY A 2 7.60 -17.61 22.17
N VAL A 3 8.28 -17.28 21.07
CA VAL A 3 8.00 -16.19 20.11
C VAL A 3 6.59 -16.29 19.46
N ARG A 4 5.75 -17.19 19.98
CA ARG A 4 4.41 -17.53 19.48
C ARG A 4 3.31 -16.63 20.05
N ASP A 5 3.52 -16.01 21.21
CA ASP A 5 2.47 -15.19 21.84
C ASP A 5 2.36 -13.79 21.21
N ASP A 6 3.44 -13.26 20.63
CA ASP A 6 3.44 -11.92 20.02
C ASP A 6 2.79 -11.88 18.62
N ILE A 7 2.67 -13.02 17.94
CA ILE A 7 2.02 -13.13 16.61
C ILE A 7 0.50 -12.91 16.73
N ALA A 8 -0.09 -13.22 17.88
CA ALA A 8 -1.52 -13.02 18.13
C ALA A 8 -1.92 -11.54 18.29
N ALA A 9 -0.96 -10.64 18.43
CA ALA A 9 -1.18 -9.20 18.56
C ALA A 9 -1.02 -8.43 17.23
N TYR A 10 -0.84 -9.12 16.10
CA TYR A 10 -0.94 -8.48 14.79
C TYR A 10 -2.40 -8.12 14.50
N ASN A 11 -2.67 -6.82 14.31
CA ASN A 11 -3.97 -6.15 14.23
C ASN A 11 -4.98 -6.67 13.18
N TYR A 12 -4.71 -7.78 12.49
CA TYR A 12 -5.59 -8.34 11.46
C TYR A 12 -5.60 -9.87 11.53
N ALA A 13 -6.12 -10.43 12.63
CA ALA A 13 -6.37 -11.88 12.74
C ALA A 13 -7.42 -12.36 11.71
N THR A 14 -8.28 -11.45 11.25
CA THR A 14 -9.33 -11.72 10.27
C THR A 14 -9.39 -10.56 9.29
N PHE A 15 -9.28 -10.85 8.00
CA PHE A 15 -9.47 -9.87 6.94
C PHE A 15 -10.96 -9.84 6.57
N GLU A 16 -11.68 -8.80 6.96
CA GLU A 16 -13.07 -8.58 6.56
C GLU A 16 -13.13 -7.84 5.21
N GLY A 17 -12.84 -8.56 4.13
CA GLY A 17 -13.01 -8.07 2.76
C GLY A 17 -14.27 -8.62 2.11
N THR A 18 -14.97 -7.80 1.33
CA THR A 18 -15.99 -8.25 0.37
C THR A 18 -15.33 -8.86 -0.87
N ASP A 19 -16.10 -9.54 -1.73
CA ASP A 19 -15.61 -10.11 -3.00
C ASP A 19 -14.98 -9.06 -3.95
N ASP A 20 -15.19 -7.76 -3.71
CA ASP A 20 -14.54 -6.66 -4.45
C ASP A 20 -13.01 -6.61 -4.27
N PHE A 21 -12.46 -7.19 -3.19
CA PHE A 21 -11.00 -7.30 -3.02
C PHE A 21 -10.36 -8.32 -3.99
N LEU A 22 -11.16 -9.21 -4.60
CA LEU A 22 -10.67 -10.18 -5.58
C LEU A 22 -10.15 -9.50 -6.85
N ALA A 23 -10.63 -8.28 -7.17
CA ALA A 23 -10.16 -7.49 -8.30
C ALA A 23 -8.65 -7.18 -8.22
N PHE A 24 -8.07 -7.20 -7.03
CA PHE A 24 -6.65 -6.89 -6.80
C PHE A 24 -5.73 -8.11 -6.83
N ARG A 25 -6.27 -9.35 -6.89
CA ARG A 25 -5.43 -10.57 -6.91
C ARG A 25 -4.54 -10.67 -8.13
N GLY A 26 -4.88 -9.98 -9.22
CA GLY A 26 -4.05 -9.85 -10.42
C GLY A 26 -3.32 -8.50 -10.53
N ALA A 27 -3.51 -7.60 -9.57
CA ALA A 27 -2.92 -6.27 -9.63
C ALA A 27 -1.45 -6.34 -9.19
N LEU A 28 -0.55 -6.37 -10.18
CA LEU A 28 0.88 -6.08 -10.07
C LEU A 28 1.66 -7.03 -9.14
N PRO A 29 2.03 -8.23 -9.61
CA PRO A 29 2.90 -9.12 -8.85
C PRO A 29 4.29 -8.50 -8.62
N VAL A 30 4.99 -8.96 -7.58
CA VAL A 30 6.38 -8.55 -7.29
C VAL A 30 7.26 -8.69 -8.55
N GLY A 31 8.04 -7.66 -8.84
CA GLY A 31 8.87 -7.57 -10.05
C GLY A 31 8.17 -6.92 -11.25
N SER A 32 6.87 -6.65 -11.15
CA SER A 32 6.17 -5.82 -12.14
C SER A 32 6.60 -4.36 -12.04
N ALA A 33 6.48 -3.63 -13.15
CA ALA A 33 6.66 -2.18 -13.14
C ALA A 33 5.64 -1.53 -12.21
N ALA A 34 6.11 -0.63 -11.34
CA ALA A 34 5.24 0.15 -10.47
C ALA A 34 4.32 1.07 -11.30
N PRO A 35 3.04 1.20 -10.94
CA PRO A 35 2.09 2.03 -11.68
C PRO A 35 2.34 3.51 -11.42
N ASP A 36 2.59 4.27 -12.49
CA ASP A 36 2.83 5.71 -12.38
C ASP A 36 1.52 6.53 -12.36
N VAL A 37 0.84 6.48 -11.23
CA VAL A 37 -0.44 7.18 -11.04
C VAL A 37 -0.24 8.65 -10.66
N ALA A 38 -1.20 9.48 -11.06
CA ALA A 38 -1.28 10.87 -10.62
C ALA A 38 -1.89 10.93 -9.21
N ALA A 39 -1.38 11.83 -8.38
CA ALA A 39 -1.85 12.09 -7.04
C ALA A 39 -1.84 13.61 -6.74
N THR A 40 -2.41 13.99 -5.60
CA THR A 40 -2.39 15.36 -5.09
C THR A 40 -1.69 15.36 -3.74
N VAL A 41 -0.70 16.22 -3.56
CA VAL A 41 -0.03 16.40 -2.26
C VAL A 41 -1.01 17.06 -1.29
N ALA A 42 -1.28 16.42 -0.17
CA ALA A 42 -2.30 16.87 0.77
C ALA A 42 -2.02 18.29 1.34
N ASP A 43 -0.75 18.59 1.65
CA ASP A 43 -0.37 19.85 2.30
C ASP A 43 -0.42 21.05 1.34
N THR A 44 -0.11 20.85 0.06
CA THR A 44 0.03 21.94 -0.93
C THR A 44 -1.09 21.98 -1.96
N GLY A 45 -1.83 20.88 -2.13
CA GLY A 45 -2.81 20.70 -3.20
C GLY A 45 -2.18 20.54 -4.60
N GLU A 46 -0.85 20.44 -4.70
CA GLU A 46 -0.18 20.33 -5.98
C GLU A 46 -0.32 18.93 -6.60
N PRO A 47 -0.50 18.84 -7.93
CA PRO A 47 -0.52 17.57 -8.63
C PRO A 47 0.90 17.00 -8.74
N VAL A 48 1.03 15.69 -8.53
CA VAL A 48 2.30 14.94 -8.64
C VAL A 48 2.11 13.60 -9.33
N ARG A 49 3.20 13.03 -9.83
CA ARG A 49 3.27 11.62 -10.25
C ARG A 49 4.01 10.82 -9.19
N LEU A 50 3.62 9.57 -8.95
CA LEU A 50 4.36 8.74 -8.00
C LEU A 50 5.81 8.50 -8.47
N SER A 51 6.05 8.45 -9.79
CA SER A 51 7.40 8.32 -10.34
C SER A 51 8.33 9.48 -10.00
N ASP A 52 7.81 10.65 -9.67
CA ASP A 52 8.63 11.78 -9.21
C ASP A 52 9.39 11.44 -7.91
N TYR A 53 8.89 10.51 -7.10
CA TYR A 53 9.46 10.15 -5.80
C TYR A 53 10.45 8.98 -5.84
N TRP A 54 10.26 8.01 -6.74
CA TRP A 54 11.17 6.84 -6.86
C TRP A 54 12.22 6.97 -7.98
N ARG A 55 12.22 8.08 -8.74
CA ARG A 55 13.15 8.28 -9.85
C ARG A 55 14.62 8.13 -9.45
N ASP A 56 14.97 8.66 -8.28
CA ASP A 56 16.37 8.76 -7.82
C ASP A 56 16.66 7.94 -6.56
N ARG A 57 15.65 7.27 -5.98
CA ARG A 57 15.78 6.52 -4.72
C ARG A 57 14.69 5.47 -4.57
N ASP A 58 14.95 4.47 -3.72
CA ASP A 58 13.91 3.53 -3.32
C ASP A 58 12.80 4.24 -2.53
N LEU A 59 11.55 3.82 -2.76
CA LEU A 59 10.37 4.41 -2.14
C LEU A 59 9.55 3.31 -1.46
N LEU A 60 9.16 3.57 -0.20
CA LEU A 60 8.12 2.81 0.50
C LEU A 60 6.82 3.61 0.44
N VAL A 61 5.73 2.97 0.01
CA VAL A 61 4.40 3.59 -0.08
C VAL A 61 3.45 2.88 0.87
N GLU A 62 2.77 3.65 1.71
CA GLU A 62 1.71 3.18 2.60
C GLU A 62 0.39 3.83 2.17
N PHE A 63 -0.66 3.02 2.01
CA PHE A 63 -2.00 3.49 1.68
C PHE A 63 -2.89 3.42 2.92
N GLY A 64 -3.58 4.51 3.23
CA GLY A 64 -4.53 4.58 4.33
C GLY A 64 -5.64 5.59 4.03
N SER A 65 -6.72 5.50 4.79
CA SER A 65 -7.80 6.47 4.76
C SER A 65 -8.11 6.93 6.19
N LEU A 66 -8.50 8.19 6.33
CA LEU A 66 -9.19 8.68 7.52
C LEU A 66 -10.69 8.49 7.26
N THR A 67 -11.35 7.69 8.09
CA THR A 67 -12.81 7.53 8.08
C THR A 67 -13.46 8.43 9.11
#